data_AF-A0A0B6YH38-F1
#
_entry.id   AF-A0A0B6YH38-F1
#
_cell.length_a   1.000
_cell.length_b   1.000
_cell.length_c   1.000
_cell.angle_alpha   90.00
_cell.angle_beta   90.00
_cell.angle_gamma   90.00
#
_symmetry.space_group_name_H-M   'P 1'
#
loop_
_entity.id
_entity.type
_entity.pdbx_description
1 polymer ?
#
loop_
_entity_poly.entity_id
_entity_poly.type
_entity_poly.pdbx_seq_one_letter_code
_entity_poly.pdbx_strand_id
1 'polypeptide(L)'
;FLFDGLIILCKPNPRGRTSVLPSVEYKLKEKFFIRKVEIVDRDDTDELKNAFEIHPREHMHVVVQAKSADEKLNWMAALVSLQTRSMLERSLDSKLREEEKNH
;
A
#
# COMPACT_ATOMS: atom_id res chain seq x y z
N PHE A 1 4.64 -2.02 -6.78
CA PHE A 1 5.67 -1.14 -6.19
C PHE A 1 5.02 -0.25 -5.16
N LEU A 2 5.68 -0.04 -4.02
CA LEU A 2 5.24 0.82 -2.93
C LEU A 2 6.27 1.93 -2.72
N PHE A 3 5.78 3.17 -2.69
CA PHE A 3 6.54 4.38 -2.38
C PHE A 3 5.81 5.14 -1.29
N ASP A 4 6.48 6.09 -0.62
CA ASP A 4 5.96 6.82 0.54
C ASP A 4 4.59 7.49 0.31
N GLY A 5 4.28 7.88 -0.93
CA GLY A 5 3.00 8.51 -1.28
C GLY A 5 2.20 7.77 -2.36
N LEU A 6 2.72 6.68 -2.92
CA LEU A 6 2.17 6.06 -4.13
C LEU A 6 2.21 4.53 -4.08
N ILE A 7 1.12 3.92 -4.52
CA ILE A 7 1.01 2.49 -4.82
C ILE A 7 0.92 2.35 -6.33
N ILE A 8 1.77 1.51 -6.92
CA ILE A 8 1.79 1.25 -8.36
C ILE A 8 1.58 -0.25 -8.61
N LEU A 9 0.50 -0.58 -9.31
CA LEU A 9 0.20 -1.94 -9.76
C LEU A 9 0.58 -2.09 -11.23
N CYS A 10 1.34 -3.14 -11.54
CA CYS A 10 1.84 -3.41 -12.88
C CYS A 10 1.46 -4.83 -13.34
N LYS A 11 1.42 -5.04 -14.65
CA LYS A 11 1.39 -6.37 -15.29
C LYS A 11 2.80 -6.70 -15.81
N PRO A 12 3.33 -7.91 -15.56
CA PRO A 12 4.56 -8.35 -16.19
C PRO A 12 4.46 -8.31 -17.71
N ASN A 13 5.51 -7.84 -18.39
CA ASN A 13 5.59 -7.78 -19.85
C ASN A 13 6.68 -8.75 -20.37
N PRO A 14 6.34 -10.03 -20.60
CA PRO A 14 7.30 -11.03 -21.04
C PRO A 14 7.87 -10.78 -22.45
N ARG A 15 7.25 -9.87 -23.25
CA ARG A 15 7.69 -9.54 -24.62
C ARG A 15 8.78 -8.46 -24.70
N GLY A 16 9.22 -7.89 -23.57
CA GLY A 16 10.24 -6.82 -23.55
C GLY A 16 11.63 -7.23 -24.07
N ARG A 17 11.89 -8.53 -24.25
CA ARG A 17 13.21 -9.06 -24.62
C ARG A 17 13.54 -9.07 -26.12
N THR A 18 12.59 -8.76 -27.00
CA THR A 18 12.74 -8.98 -28.46
C THR A 18 12.82 -7.72 -29.32
N SER A 19 12.99 -6.52 -28.76
CA SER A 19 13.09 -5.29 -29.57
C SER A 19 14.30 -4.43 -29.20
N VAL A 20 14.83 -3.71 -30.20
CA VAL A 20 15.96 -2.76 -30.16
C VAL A 20 15.76 -1.57 -29.20
N LEU A 21 14.59 -1.48 -28.56
CA LEU A 21 14.24 -0.47 -27.55
C LEU A 21 14.55 -0.98 -26.13
N PRO A 22 14.71 -0.09 -25.13
CA PRO A 22 14.92 -0.50 -23.74
C PRO A 22 13.84 -1.50 -23.30
N SER A 23 14.26 -2.68 -22.85
CA SER A 23 13.36 -3.75 -22.40
C SER A 23 12.52 -3.27 -21.21
N VAL A 24 11.24 -3.01 -21.43
CA VAL A 24 10.29 -2.66 -20.36
C VAL A 24 9.71 -3.95 -19.78
N GLU A 25 10.15 -4.32 -18.58
CA GLU A 25 9.74 -5.55 -17.87
C GLU A 25 8.30 -5.52 -17.34
N TYR A 26 7.75 -4.34 -17.12
CA TYR A 26 6.43 -4.15 -16.49
C TYR A 26 5.62 -3.08 -17.21
N LYS A 27 4.34 -3.37 -17.48
CA LYS A 27 3.35 -2.40 -17.96
C LYS A 27 2.53 -1.88 -16.79
N LEU A 28 2.45 -0.56 -16.62
CA LEU A 28 1.57 0.06 -15.63
C LEU A 28 0.11 -0.37 -15.84
N LYS A 29 -0.55 -0.81 -14.77
CA LYS A 29 -1.99 -1.13 -14.75
C LYS A 29 -2.76 -0.01 -14.04
N GLU A 30 -2.43 0.24 -12.78
CA GLU A 30 -3.14 1.19 -11.91
C GLU A 30 -2.14 1.92 -11.00
N LYS A 31 -2.50 3.15 -10.61
CA LYS A 31 -1.72 3.97 -9.67
C LYS A 31 -2.65 4.60 -8.63
N PHE A 32 -2.22 4.61 -7.38
CA PHE A 32 -2.98 5.18 -6.28
C PHE A 32 -2.12 6.09 -5.42
N PHE A 33 -2.68 7.21 -4.98
CA PHE A 33 -2.07 8.03 -3.93
C PHE A 33 -2.48 7.47 -2.58
N ILE A 34 -1.52 7.19 -1.69
CA ILE A 34 -1.79 6.58 -0.37
C ILE A 34 -2.80 7.42 0.43
N ARG A 35 -2.68 8.75 0.39
CA ARG A 35 -3.64 9.67 1.04
C ARG A 35 -5.09 9.64 0.50
N LYS A 36 -5.33 8.99 -0.65
CA LYS A 36 -6.62 8.93 -1.34
C LYS A 36 -7.23 7.51 -1.35
N VAL A 37 -6.63 6.57 -0.63
CA VAL A 37 -7.14 5.20 -0.52
C VAL A 37 -7.30 4.81 0.94
N GLU A 38 -8.22 3.90 1.19
CA GLU A 38 -8.33 3.16 2.44
C GLU A 38 -7.86 1.72 2.20
N ILE A 39 -7.17 1.14 3.18
CA ILE A 39 -6.68 -0.24 3.11
C ILE A 39 -7.51 -1.05 4.09
N VAL A 40 -8.23 -2.04 3.58
CA VAL A 40 -9.16 -2.86 4.35
C VAL A 40 -8.59 -4.27 4.44
N ASP A 41 -8.40 -4.77 5.66
CA ASP A 41 -8.03 -6.16 5.87
C ASP A 41 -9.21 -7.07 5.51
N ARG A 42 -8.94 -8.22 4.90
CA ARG A 42 -9.95 -9.20 4.54
C ARG A 42 -9.64 -10.54 5.21
N ASP A 43 -10.63 -11.08 5.91
CA ASP A 43 -10.55 -12.41 6.49
C ASP A 43 -10.46 -13.50 5.42
N ASP A 44 -9.78 -14.58 5.78
CA ASP A 44 -9.63 -15.74 4.92
C ASP A 44 -10.96 -16.46 4.73
N THR A 45 -11.18 -16.92 3.50
CA THR A 45 -12.31 -17.76 3.09
C THR A 45 -11.77 -19.01 2.38
N ASP A 46 -12.66 -19.94 2.04
CA ASP A 46 -12.27 -21.15 1.29
C ASP A 46 -11.70 -20.81 -0.10
N GLU A 47 -12.16 -19.72 -0.71
CA GLU A 47 -11.79 -19.31 -2.07
C GLU A 47 -10.65 -18.27 -2.10
N LEU A 48 -10.54 -17.45 -1.07
CA LEU A 48 -9.61 -16.33 -1.02
C LEU A 48 -8.92 -16.26 0.34
N LYS A 49 -7.60 -16.43 0.33
CA LYS A 49 -6.73 -16.33 1.50
C LYS A 49 -5.65 -15.29 1.30
N ASN A 50 -5.17 -14.73 2.40
CA ASN A 50 -4.09 -13.75 2.44
C ASN A 50 -4.39 -12.50 1.60
N ALA A 51 -5.65 -12.05 1.61
CA ALA A 51 -6.08 -10.90 0.83
C ALA A 51 -6.29 -9.64 1.70
N PHE A 52 -6.16 -8.49 1.03
CA PHE A 52 -6.57 -7.18 1.53
C PHE A 52 -7.13 -6.36 0.36
N GLU A 53 -7.85 -5.28 0.65
CA GLU A 53 -8.49 -4.46 -0.36
C GLU A 53 -7.96 -3.03 -0.32
N ILE A 54 -7.74 -2.47 -1.51
CA ILE A 54 -7.46 -1.05 -1.71
C ILE A 54 -8.78 -0.41 -2.12
N HIS A 55 -9.23 0.57 -1.35
CA HIS A 55 -10.49 1.29 -1.56
C HIS A 55 -10.18 2.74 -1.97
N PRO A 56 -10.08 3.05 -3.27
CA PRO A 56 -9.90 4.42 -3.74
C PRO A 56 -11.20 5.21 -3.63
N ARG A 57 -11.10 6.51 -3.33
CA ARG A 57 -12.29 7.38 -3.21
C ARG A 57 -13.13 7.51 -4.48
N GLU A 58 -12.50 7.39 -5.65
CA GLU A 58 -13.10 7.72 -6.95
C GLU A 58 -13.16 6.52 -7.92
N HIS A 59 -12.65 5.35 -7.51
CA HIS A 59 -12.49 4.19 -8.39
C HIS A 59 -12.96 2.90 -7.69
N MET A 60 -13.16 1.84 -8.47
CA MET A 60 -13.53 0.54 -7.92
C MET A 60 -12.47 0.02 -6.95
N HIS A 61 -12.93 -0.70 -5.93
CA HIS A 61 -12.07 -1.38 -4.98
C HIS A 61 -11.25 -2.47 -5.68
N VAL A 62 -10.02 -2.64 -5.23
CA VAL A 62 -9.08 -3.61 -5.78
C VAL A 62 -8.71 -4.61 -4.71
N VAL A 63 -9.03 -5.88 -4.94
CA VAL A 63 -8.59 -6.98 -4.09
C VAL A 63 -7.16 -7.36 -4.46
N VAL A 64 -6.27 -7.35 -3.48
CA VAL A 64 -4.88 -7.80 -3.61
C VAL A 64 -4.71 -9.06 -2.79
N GLN A 65 -4.27 -10.13 -3.45
CA GLN A 65 -3.95 -11.39 -2.82
C GLN A 65 -2.44 -11.55 -2.70
N ALA A 66 -1.95 -11.73 -1.48
CA ALA A 66 -0.56 -12.08 -1.21
C ALA A 66 -0.34 -13.59 -1.33
N LYS A 67 0.90 -14.03 -1.53
CA LYS A 67 1.24 -15.46 -1.63
C LYS A 67 1.21 -16.16 -0.28
N SER A 68 1.42 -15.42 0.80
CA SER A 68 1.43 -15.94 2.17
C SER A 68 0.88 -14.91 3.17
N ALA A 69 0.56 -15.39 4.38
CA ALA A 69 0.13 -14.55 5.49
C ALA A 69 1.23 -13.54 5.88
N ASP A 70 2.49 -13.95 5.88
CA ASP A 70 3.63 -13.06 6.16
C ASP A 70 3.75 -11.95 5.12
N GLU A 71 3.56 -12.27 3.83
CA GLU A 71 3.59 -11.25 2.78
C GLU A 71 2.41 -10.28 2.94
N LYS A 72 1.21 -10.78 3.23
CA LYS A 72 0.05 -9.93 3.58
C LYS A 72 0.38 -9.02 4.77
N LEU A 73 0.93 -9.58 5.85
CA LEU A 73 1.27 -8.83 7.06
C LEU A 73 2.29 -7.72 6.77
N ASN A 74 3.33 -8.02 5.98
CA ASN A 74 4.32 -7.03 5.56
C ASN A 74 3.69 -5.89 4.75
N TRP A 75 2.78 -6.22 3.82
CA TRP A 75 2.03 -5.21 3.06
C TRP A 75 1.16 -4.34 3.97
N MET A 76 0.37 -4.97 4.84
CA MET A 76 -0.52 -4.26 5.77
C MET A 76 0.26 -3.35 6.71
N ALA A 77 1.35 -3.86 7.31
CA ALA A 77 2.21 -3.08 8.20
C ALA A 77 2.80 -1.85 7.50
N ALA A 78 3.34 -2.01 6.28
CA ALA A 78 3.90 -0.89 5.53
C ALA A 78 2.83 0.15 5.16
N LEU A 79 1.66 -0.30 4.66
CA LEU A 79 0.58 0.58 4.24
C LEU A 79 -0.04 1.36 5.42
N VAL A 80 -0.33 0.68 6.53
CA VAL A 80 -0.85 1.31 7.75
C VAL A 80 0.16 2.28 8.35
N SER A 81 1.45 1.93 8.33
CA SER A 81 2.52 2.83 8.80
C SER A 81 2.55 4.11 7.96
N LEU A 82 2.52 4.00 6.62
CA LEU A 82 2.52 5.16 5.73
C LEU A 82 1.29 6.05 5.93
N GLN A 83 0.12 5.48 6.23
CA GLN A 83 -1.12 6.23 6.44
C GLN A 83 -1.18 6.91 7.81
N THR A 84 -0.62 6.30 8.86
CA THR A 84 -0.76 6.76 10.24
C THR A 84 0.44 7.58 10.74
N ARG A 85 1.63 7.41 10.15
CA ARG A 85 2.90 8.02 10.62
C ARG A 85 2.76 9.50 10.94
N SER A 86 2.28 10.31 10.00
CA SER A 86 2.21 11.77 10.19
C SER A 86 1.22 12.18 11.30
N MET A 87 0.15 11.41 11.50
CA MET A 87 -0.81 11.66 12.58
C MET A 87 -0.24 11.26 13.94
N LEU A 88 0.48 10.14 14.00
CA LEU A 88 1.14 9.68 15.21
C LEU A 88 2.29 10.61 15.61
N GLU A 89 3.11 11.08 14.67
CA GLU A 89 4.19 12.05 14.92
C GLU A 89 3.63 13.35 15.52
N ARG A 90 2.57 13.93 14.94
CA ARG A 90 1.92 15.12 15.51
C ARG A 90 1.34 14.88 16.90
N SER A 91 0.75 13.72 17.12
CA SER A 91 0.16 13.37 18.42
C SER A 91 1.23 13.22 19.49
N LEU A 92 2.38 12.65 19.12
CA LEU A 92 3.55 12.54 19.99
C LEU A 92 4.11 13.93 20.33
N ASP A 93 4.33 14.79 19.32
CA ASP A 93 4.82 16.16 19.52
C ASP A 93 3.89 16.97 20.44
N SER A 94 2.57 16.80 20.30
CA SER A 94 1.59 17.47 21.15
C SER A 94 1.72 17.05 22.62
N LYS A 95 1.88 15.74 22.88
CA LYS A 95 2.03 15.21 24.23
C LYS A 95 3.35 15.63 24.86
N LEU A 96 4.45 15.60 24.11
CA LEU A 96 5.75 16.05 24.60
C LEU A 96 5.72 17.53 25.02
N ARG A 97 5.08 18.40 24.23
CA ARG A 97 4.91 19.81 24.58
C ARG A 97 4.01 20.05 25.79
N GLU A 98 3.07 19.17 26.05
CA GLU A 98 2.23 19.22 27.25
C GLU A 98 3.04 18.86 28.49
N GLU A 99 3.83 17.79 28.42
CA GLU A 99 4.76 17.38 29.48
C GLU A 99 5.80 18.46 29.79
N GLU A 100 6.34 19.15 28.77
CA GLU A 100 7.30 20.25 28.95
C GLU A 100 6.70 21.47 29.65
N LYS A 101 5.38 21.69 29.57
CA LYS A 101 4.70 22.80 30.25
C LYS A 101 4.30 22.49 31.68
N ASN A 102 4.16 21.20 32.00
CA ASN A 102 3.74 20.71 33.31
C ASN A 102 4.92 20.51 34.28
N HIS A 103 6.16 20.68 33.80
CA HIS A 103 7.41 20.67 34.57
C HIS A 103 8.04 22.08 34.61
#